data_AF-A0A7D9IR17-F1
#
_entry.id   AF-A0A7D9IR17-F1
#
_cell.length_a   1.000
_cell.length_b   1.000
_cell.length_c   1.000
_cell.angle_alpha   90.00
_cell.angle_beta   90.00
_cell.angle_gamma   90.00
#
_symmetry.space_group_name_H-M   'P 1'
#
loop_
_entity.id
_entity.type
_entity.pdbx_description
1 polymer ?
#
loop_
_entity_poly.entity_id
_entity_poly.type
_entity_poly.pdbx_seq_one_letter_code
_entity_poly.pdbx_strand_id
1 'polypeptide(L)'
;MDGFATPAQLLMSRNLRSTIPALPTHFKPEIVDAQDFQDNREKGQQQQKVCHDKNANSLPSREEGEHVRMRDGKSWKPVTETKNASEPRSYIVQNPEGRKYRRNRSQLLKLNNQSSWQLKDREEEMR
;
A
#
# COMPACT_ATOMS: atom_id res chain seq x y z
N MET A 1 13.59 -20.51 -16.09
CA MET A 1 12.85 -19.57 -15.23
C MET A 1 13.51 -19.64 -13.88
N ASP A 2 13.88 -18.48 -13.35
CA ASP A 2 14.73 -18.28 -12.18
C ASP A 2 14.38 -19.26 -11.05
N GLY A 3 15.41 -19.81 -10.38
CA GLY A 3 15.37 -20.98 -9.48
C GLY A 3 14.51 -20.87 -8.21
N PHE A 4 13.36 -20.22 -8.30
CA PHE A 4 12.31 -20.16 -7.31
C PHE A 4 11.22 -21.17 -7.68
N ALA A 5 10.87 -22.02 -6.70
CA ALA A 5 9.71 -22.88 -6.84
C ALA A 5 8.42 -22.05 -6.98
N THR A 6 7.58 -22.46 -7.92
CA THR A 6 6.27 -21.83 -8.13
C THR A 6 5.31 -22.17 -6.98
N PRO A 7 4.25 -21.36 -6.74
CA PRO A 7 3.26 -21.68 -5.72
C PRO A 7 2.62 -23.06 -5.90
N ALA A 8 2.41 -23.50 -7.14
CA ALA A 8 1.89 -24.83 -7.44
C ALA A 8 2.89 -25.93 -7.07
N GLN A 9 4.19 -25.73 -7.32
CA GLN A 9 5.22 -26.67 -6.88
C GLN A 9 5.32 -26.76 -5.36
N LEU A 10 5.21 -25.63 -4.66
CA LEU A 10 5.26 -25.61 -3.20
C LEU A 10 4.05 -26.30 -2.56
N LEU A 11 2.85 -26.11 -3.14
CA LEU A 11 1.61 -26.65 -2.58
C LEU A 11 1.32 -28.09 -3.02
N MET A 12 1.60 -28.43 -4.28
CA MET A 12 1.19 -29.70 -4.91
C MET A 12 2.38 -30.58 -5.30
N SER A 13 3.60 -30.14 -4.98
CA SER A 13 4.84 -30.83 -5.36
C SER A 13 4.93 -31.12 -6.86
N ARG A 14 4.38 -30.25 -7.72
CA ARG A 14 4.43 -30.40 -9.19
C ARG A 14 4.15 -29.10 -9.92
N ASN A 15 4.60 -29.00 -11.18
CA ASN A 15 4.10 -27.98 -12.09
C ASN A 15 2.75 -28.37 -12.69
N LEU A 16 1.86 -27.39 -12.85
CA LEU A 16 0.59 -27.54 -13.55
C LEU A 16 0.76 -27.27 -15.05
N ARG A 17 -0.08 -27.90 -15.87
CA ARG A 17 -0.13 -27.64 -17.31
C ARG A 17 -0.71 -26.25 -17.56
N SER A 18 -0.04 -25.46 -18.40
CA SER A 18 -0.51 -24.15 -18.87
C SER A 18 -0.68 -24.18 -20.39
N THR A 19 -1.12 -23.07 -20.97
CA THR A 19 -1.21 -22.90 -22.44
C THR A 19 0.15 -22.84 -23.12
N ILE A 20 1.23 -22.65 -22.36
CA ILE A 20 2.58 -22.61 -22.88
C ILE A 20 3.06 -24.04 -23.08
N PRO A 21 3.55 -24.41 -24.29
CA PRO A 21 4.07 -25.74 -24.52
C PRO A 21 5.31 -25.97 -23.65
N ALA A 22 5.33 -27.10 -22.93
CA ALA A 22 6.46 -27.54 -22.13
C ALA A 22 6.60 -29.06 -22.22
N LEU A 23 7.80 -29.57 -21.92
CA LEU A 23 8.05 -31.00 -21.97
C LEU A 23 7.20 -31.74 -20.92
N PRO A 24 6.69 -32.94 -21.22
CA PRO A 24 5.94 -33.74 -20.25
C PRO A 24 6.68 -34.03 -18.95
N THR A 25 8.02 -34.05 -19.01
CA THR A 25 8.90 -34.23 -17.85
C THR A 25 8.77 -33.12 -16.82
N HIS A 26 8.46 -31.89 -17.23
CA HIS A 26 8.36 -30.73 -16.33
C HIS A 26 7.13 -30.79 -15.42
N PHE A 27 6.14 -31.64 -15.73
CA PHE A 27 4.89 -31.79 -14.97
C PHE A 27 4.90 -32.98 -14.01
N LYS A 28 6.03 -33.70 -13.92
CA LYS A 28 6.20 -34.77 -12.93
C LYS A 28 6.26 -34.17 -11.54
N PRO A 29 5.75 -34.89 -10.52
CA PRO A 29 5.85 -34.42 -9.16
C PRO A 29 7.31 -34.43 -8.69
N GLU A 30 7.71 -33.35 -8.06
CA GLU A 30 9.02 -33.10 -7.48
C GLU A 30 8.80 -32.34 -6.16
N ILE A 31 9.34 -32.89 -5.08
CA ILE A 31 9.24 -32.28 -3.75
C ILE A 31 10.34 -31.22 -3.66
N VAL A 32 9.95 -30.00 -3.32
CA VAL A 32 10.88 -28.89 -3.09
C VAL A 32 11.29 -28.93 -1.62
N ASP A 33 12.59 -28.82 -1.34
CA ASP A 33 13.07 -28.63 0.02
C ASP A 33 12.61 -27.26 0.55
N ALA A 34 11.91 -27.28 1.68
CA ALA A 34 11.38 -26.10 2.31
C ALA A 34 12.49 -25.16 2.83
N GLN A 35 13.62 -25.70 3.29
CA GLN A 35 14.71 -24.90 3.83
C GLN A 35 15.42 -24.16 2.70
N ASP A 36 15.80 -24.87 1.64
CA ASP A 36 16.45 -24.27 0.47
C ASP A 36 15.55 -23.22 -0.19
N PHE A 37 14.23 -23.47 -0.25
CA PHE A 37 13.27 -22.49 -0.75
C PHE A 37 13.23 -21.22 0.11
N GLN A 38 13.18 -21.36 1.43
CA GLN A 38 13.17 -20.22 2.36
C GLN A 38 14.45 -19.39 2.22
N ASP A 39 15.61 -20.03 2.23
CA ASP A 39 16.91 -19.36 2.10
C ASP A 39 17.02 -18.59 0.78
N ASN A 40 16.60 -19.19 -0.33
CA ASN A 40 16.59 -18.53 -1.63
C ASN A 40 15.59 -17.37 -1.67
N ARG A 41 14.38 -17.57 -1.11
CA ARG A 41 13.35 -16.54 -1.01
C ARG A 41 13.84 -15.34 -0.21
N GLU A 42 14.51 -15.56 0.92
CA GLU A 42 15.07 -14.49 1.74
C GLU A 42 16.16 -13.70 1.00
N LYS A 43 17.09 -14.39 0.32
CA LYS A 43 18.10 -13.75 -0.53
C LYS A 43 17.45 -12.89 -1.63
N GLY A 44 16.43 -13.42 -2.31
CA GLY A 44 15.67 -12.70 -3.33
C GLY A 44 14.96 -11.48 -2.76
N GLN A 45 14.31 -11.60 -1.61
CA GLN A 45 13.65 -10.49 -0.92
C GLN A 45 14.63 -9.41 -0.48
N GLN A 46 15.82 -9.77 -0.02
CA GLN A 46 16.87 -8.80 0.34
C GLN A 46 17.33 -8.01 -0.89
N GLN A 47 17.56 -8.66 -2.02
CA GLN A 47 17.94 -7.99 -3.26
C GLN A 47 16.82 -7.07 -3.77
N GLN A 48 15.58 -7.56 -3.75
CA GLN A 48 14.40 -6.76 -4.12
C GLN A 48 14.25 -5.55 -3.20
N LYS A 49 14.44 -5.72 -1.89
CA LYS A 49 14.42 -4.64 -0.91
C LYS A 49 15.47 -3.58 -1.23
N VAL A 50 16.72 -3.99 -1.47
CA VAL A 50 17.79 -3.06 -1.83
C VAL A 50 17.40 -2.22 -3.05
N CYS A 51 16.88 -2.85 -4.10
CA CYS A 51 16.45 -2.14 -5.31
C CYS A 51 15.23 -1.24 -5.09
N HIS A 52 14.23 -1.70 -4.33
CA HIS A 52 13.03 -0.96 -4.00
C HIS A 52 13.35 0.28 -3.15
N ASP A 53 14.26 0.13 -2.17
CA ASP A 53 14.57 1.16 -1.20
C ASP A 53 15.54 2.23 -1.74
N LYS A 54 16.12 2.06 -2.94
CA LYS A 54 17.05 3.04 -3.57
C LYS A 54 16.50 4.47 -3.62
N ASN A 55 15.21 4.60 -3.90
CA ASN A 55 14.51 5.89 -3.99
C ASN A 55 13.51 6.09 -2.85
N ALA A 56 13.51 5.21 -1.84
CA ALA A 56 12.59 5.30 -0.72
C ALA A 56 13.16 6.28 0.33
N ASN A 57 12.35 7.26 0.71
CA ASN A 57 12.70 8.24 1.74
C ASN A 57 11.78 8.07 2.96
N SER A 58 12.34 8.20 4.15
CA SER A 58 11.58 8.28 5.38
C SER A 58 10.70 9.53 5.36
N LEU A 59 9.39 9.32 5.41
CA LEU A 59 8.42 10.41 5.40
C LEU A 59 8.29 11.00 6.81
N PRO A 60 8.22 12.33 6.96
CA PRO A 60 8.10 12.97 8.27
C PRO A 60 6.80 12.53 8.96
N SER A 61 6.82 12.39 10.29
CA SER A 61 5.60 12.10 11.03
C SER A 61 4.57 13.21 10.80
N ARG A 62 3.29 12.84 10.77
CA ARG A 62 2.21 13.80 10.55
C ARG A 62 1.79 14.35 11.90
N GLU A 63 1.68 15.67 11.99
CA GLU A 63 1.18 16.34 13.19
C GLU A 63 -0.32 16.13 13.31
N GLU A 64 -0.78 15.88 14.54
CA GLU A 64 -2.21 15.78 14.84
C GLU A 64 -2.87 17.15 14.64
N GLY A 65 -4.06 17.17 14.04
CA GLY A 65 -4.77 18.42 13.75
C GLY A 65 -4.34 19.16 12.48
N GLU A 66 -3.47 18.57 11.65
CA GLU A 66 -3.17 19.17 10.34
C GLU A 66 -4.41 19.19 9.42
N HIS A 67 -4.52 20.22 8.58
CA HIS A 67 -5.62 20.35 7.62
C HIS A 67 -5.36 19.47 6.39
N VAL A 68 -6.18 18.44 6.23
CA VAL A 68 -6.01 17.39 5.22
C VAL A 68 -7.30 17.18 4.44
N ARG A 69 -7.19 16.80 3.17
CA ARG A 69 -8.32 16.21 2.44
C ARG A 69 -8.16 14.70 2.37
N MET A 70 -9.23 13.97 2.64
CA MET A 70 -9.26 12.52 2.45
C MET A 70 -9.85 12.13 1.10
N ARG A 71 -9.30 11.08 0.51
CA ARG A 71 -9.82 10.50 -0.72
C ARG A 71 -11.07 9.68 -0.42
N ASP A 72 -12.18 10.03 -1.05
CA ASP A 72 -13.44 9.30 -1.02
C ASP A 72 -13.80 8.88 -2.44
N GLY A 73 -13.40 7.66 -2.81
CA GLY A 73 -13.46 7.17 -4.19
C GLY A 73 -12.61 8.00 -5.15
N LYS A 74 -13.27 8.79 -5.99
CA LYS A 74 -12.65 9.69 -6.98
C LYS A 74 -12.50 11.14 -6.49
N SER A 75 -13.18 11.54 -5.43
CA SER A 75 -13.17 12.92 -4.92
C SER A 75 -12.29 13.07 -3.68
N TRP A 76 -11.89 14.31 -3.39
CA TRP A 76 -11.14 14.69 -2.20
C TRP A 76 -12.04 15.54 -1.30
N LYS A 77 -12.35 15.04 -0.11
CA LYS A 77 -13.22 15.70 0.86
C LYS A 77 -12.43 16.30 2.02
N PRO A 78 -12.85 17.44 2.58
CA PRO A 78 -12.23 18.00 3.78
C PRO A 78 -12.36 17.05 4.98
N VAL A 79 -11.37 17.14 5.85
CA VAL A 79 -11.32 16.45 7.14
C VAL A 79 -11.23 17.51 8.23
N THR A 80 -11.97 17.31 9.32
CA THR A 80 -11.98 18.21 10.49
C THR A 80 -10.85 17.87 11.47
N GLU A 81 -10.59 16.59 11.72
CA GLU A 81 -9.54 16.14 12.64
C GLU A 81 -8.72 14.99 12.06
N THR A 82 -7.41 15.01 12.31
CA THR A 82 -6.49 13.92 11.99
C THR A 82 -5.77 13.49 13.26
N LYS A 83 -5.81 12.19 13.58
CA LYS A 83 -5.11 11.57 14.71
C LYS A 83 -4.28 10.37 14.24
N ASN A 84 -3.20 10.07 14.94
CA ASN A 84 -2.40 8.89 14.63
C ASN A 84 -3.14 7.62 15.11
N ALA A 85 -3.14 6.57 14.28
CA ALA A 85 -3.66 5.27 14.70
C ALA A 85 -2.57 4.49 15.45
N SER A 86 -2.97 3.40 16.14
CA SER A 86 -2.02 2.50 16.81
C SER A 86 -1.11 1.78 15.80
N GLU A 87 -1.59 1.52 14.59
CA GLU A 87 -0.83 0.84 13.56
C GLU A 87 0.01 1.79 12.69
N PRO A 88 1.17 1.32 12.19
CA PRO A 88 2.05 2.14 11.38
C PRO A 88 1.37 2.64 10.10
N ARG A 89 1.71 3.86 9.69
CA ARG A 89 1.23 4.52 8.45
C ARG A 89 -0.30 4.66 8.35
N SER A 90 -1.02 4.46 9.45
CA SER A 90 -2.47 4.57 9.56
C SER A 90 -2.85 5.81 10.36
N TYR A 91 -3.86 6.53 9.88
CA TYR A 91 -4.41 7.72 10.52
C TYR A 91 -5.91 7.58 10.67
N ILE A 92 -6.44 8.09 11.78
CA ILE A 92 -7.86 8.23 12.01
C ILE A 92 -8.24 9.65 11.61
N VAL A 93 -9.13 9.78 10.63
CA VAL A 93 -9.61 11.05 10.12
C VAL A 93 -11.11 11.19 10.35
N GLN A 94 -11.55 12.38 10.72
CA GLN A 94 -12.97 12.67 10.97
C GLN A 94 -13.51 13.64 9.91
N ASN A 95 -14.62 13.27 9.27
CA ASN A 95 -15.35 14.15 8.35
C ASN A 95 -16.09 15.26 9.11
N PRO A 96 -16.52 16.32 8.41
CA PRO A 96 -17.42 17.33 8.98
C PRO A 96 -18.72 16.75 9.56
N GLU A 97 -19.21 15.64 8.99
CA GLU A 97 -20.38 14.90 9.47
C GLU A 97 -20.12 14.06 10.73
N GLY A 98 -18.91 14.13 11.32
CA GLY A 98 -18.54 13.37 12.53
C GLY A 98 -18.16 11.90 12.30
N ARG A 99 -18.24 11.40 11.06
CA ARG A 99 -17.83 10.02 10.73
C ARG A 99 -16.31 9.88 10.76
N LYS A 100 -15.83 8.83 11.43
CA LYS A 100 -14.40 8.50 11.54
C LYS A 100 -14.02 7.44 10.52
N TYR A 101 -12.88 7.64 9.86
CA TYR A 101 -12.32 6.73 8.88
C TYR A 101 -10.86 6.43 9.21
N ARG A 102 -10.43 5.23 8.86
CA ARG A 102 -9.00 4.85 8.87
C ARG A 102 -8.43 5.03 7.46
N ARG A 103 -7.37 5.82 7.32
CA ARG A 103 -6.73 6.16 6.03
C ARG A 103 -5.20 6.08 6.11
N ASN A 104 -4.58 5.77 4.98
CA ASN A 104 -3.12 5.88 4.81
C ASN A 104 -2.76 7.27 4.28
N ARG A 105 -1.51 7.70 4.45
CA ARG A 105 -0.95 8.95 3.91
C ARG A 105 -1.20 9.12 2.40
N SER A 106 -1.18 8.05 1.60
CA SER A 106 -1.48 8.13 0.16
C SER A 106 -2.93 8.54 -0.15
N GLN A 107 -3.82 8.40 0.82
CA GLN A 107 -5.23 8.78 0.74
C GLN A 107 -5.50 10.12 1.43
N LEU A 108 -4.46 10.84 1.84
CA LEU A 108 -4.52 12.05 2.64
C LEU A 108 -3.66 13.16 2.02
N LEU A 109 -4.29 14.16 1.42
CA LEU A 109 -3.61 15.29 0.79
C LEU A 109 -3.43 16.43 1.80
N LYS A 110 -2.17 16.80 2.07
CA LYS A 110 -1.85 18.02 2.86
C LYS A 110 -2.27 19.25 2.08
N LEU A 111 -3.02 20.14 2.72
CA LEU A 111 -3.24 21.48 2.19
C LEU A 111 -2.14 22.39 2.75
N ASN A 112 -1.28 22.91 1.86
CA ASN A 112 -0.14 23.73 2.25
C ASN A 112 -0.51 25.21 2.46
N ASN A 113 -1.79 25.57 2.32
CA ASN A 113 -2.24 26.95 2.36
C ASN A 113 -3.49 27.08 3.23
N GLN A 114 -3.39 27.89 4.29
CA GLN A 114 -4.48 28.28 5.19
C GLN A 114 -5.56 29.13 4.46
N SER A 115 -5.30 29.61 3.24
CA SER A 115 -6.05 30.68 2.59
C SER A 115 -7.20 30.27 1.66
N SER A 116 -7.41 28.98 1.37
CA SER A 116 -8.46 28.59 0.39
C SER A 116 -9.86 28.35 0.99
N TRP A 117 -9.98 28.31 2.31
CA TRP A 117 -11.25 28.05 3.01
C TRP A 117 -12.05 29.33 3.27
N GLN A 118 -11.41 30.49 3.35
CA GLN A 118 -12.08 31.75 3.67
C GLN A 118 -12.67 32.47 2.45
N LEU A 119 -12.30 32.07 1.23
CA LEU A 119 -12.73 32.76 0.00
C LEU A 119 -14.04 32.20 -0.57
N LYS A 120 -14.42 30.95 -0.24
CA LYS A 120 -15.68 30.37 -0.76
C LYS A 120 -16.88 30.62 0.15
N ASP A 121 -16.67 30.63 1.47
CA ASP A 121 -17.77 30.86 2.42
C ASP A 121 -18.25 32.33 2.38
N ARG A 122 -17.36 33.29 2.05
CA ARG A 122 -17.74 34.71 1.87
C ARG A 122 -18.48 35.03 0.58
N GLU A 123 -18.28 34.27 -0.49
CA GLU A 123 -18.97 34.50 -1.77
C GLU A 123 -20.43 33.99 -1.75
N GLU A 124 -20.74 33.00 -0.91
CA GLU A 124 -22.11 32.52 -0.69
C GLU A 124 -22.91 33.39 0.30
N GLU A 125 -22.25 34.08 1.25
CA GLU A 125 -22.91 35.03 2.17
C GLU A 125 -23.22 36.40 1.55
N MET A 126 -22.62 36.73 0.40
CA MET A 126 -22.84 38.00 -0.33
C MET A 126 -23.89 37.89 -1.45
N ARG A 127 -24.68 36.81 -1.47
CA ARG A 127 -25.74 36.57 -2.46
C ARG A 127 -27.13 36.49 -1.85
#